data_AF-A0A398CG12-F1
#
_entry.id   AF-A0A398CG12-F1
#
_cell.length_a   1.000
_cell.length_b   1.000
_cell.length_c   1.000
_cell.angle_alpha   90.00
_cell.angle_beta   90.00
_cell.angle_gamma   90.00
#
_symmetry.space_group_name_H-M   'P 1'
#
loop_
_entity.id
_entity.type
_entity.pdbx_description
1 polymer ?
#
loop_
_entity_poly.entity_id
_entity_poly.type
_entity_poly.pdbx_seq_one_letter_code
_entity_poly.pdbx_strand_id
1 'polypeptide(L)'
;MAALRPFQHERLLSSFIWINARWRWMKNAESKAAADLVENGDSIILDSGSTTIEIAKQLVNHTKLTIITNDLYIASTVAFHPSTQVMVTGGMKRKT
;
A
#
# COMPACT_ATOMS: atom_id res chain seq x y z
N MET A 1 15.66 -24.56 -3.54
CA MET A 1 14.64 -23.93 -4.41
C MET A 1 13.32 -23.90 -3.64
N ALA A 2 12.95 -22.77 -3.06
CA ALA A 2 11.70 -22.64 -2.31
C ALA A 2 10.55 -22.40 -3.29
N ALA A 3 9.55 -23.27 -3.25
CA ALA A 3 8.36 -23.22 -4.09
C ALA A 3 7.60 -21.90 -3.90
N LEU A 4 7.37 -21.20 -5.01
CA LEU A 4 6.45 -20.06 -5.10
C LEU A 4 5.06 -20.56 -4.70
N ARG A 5 4.59 -20.19 -3.50
CA ARG A 5 3.22 -20.47 -3.10
C ARG A 5 2.27 -19.54 -3.89
N PRO A 6 1.22 -20.07 -4.53
CA PRO A 6 0.36 -19.30 -5.39
C PRO A 6 -0.39 -18.21 -4.60
N PHE A 7 -0.48 -17.04 -5.23
CA PHE A 7 -1.15 -15.83 -4.79
C PHE A 7 -2.66 -16.07 -4.67
N GLN A 8 -3.14 -16.36 -3.46
CA GLN A 8 -4.58 -16.44 -3.19
C GLN A 8 -5.09 -15.05 -2.82
N HIS A 9 -5.85 -14.46 -3.75
CA HIS A 9 -6.63 -13.24 -3.55
C HIS A 9 -7.70 -13.48 -2.47
N GLU A 10 -7.47 -13.04 -1.24
CA GLU A 10 -8.59 -12.70 -0.34
C GLU A 10 -9.02 -11.27 -0.66
N ARG A 11 -9.95 -11.15 -1.60
CA ARG A 11 -10.66 -9.91 -1.93
C ARG A 11 -11.65 -9.64 -0.77
N LEU A 12 -11.15 -9.11 0.34
CA LEU A 12 -11.98 -8.72 1.48
C LEU A 12 -12.76 -7.46 1.10
N LEU A 13 -13.96 -7.68 0.55
CA LEU A 13 -14.86 -6.67 -0.01
C LEU A 13 -14.27 -6.00 -1.27
N SER A 14 -15.08 -5.84 -2.30
CA SER A 14 -14.66 -5.30 -3.60
C SER A 14 -14.10 -3.86 -3.58
N SER A 15 -14.04 -3.23 -2.41
CA SER A 15 -13.63 -1.83 -2.19
C SER A 15 -12.43 -1.67 -1.26
N PHE A 16 -11.86 -2.77 -0.72
CA PHE A 16 -10.77 -2.72 0.26
C PHE A 16 -9.58 -3.55 -0.21
N ILE A 17 -8.49 -2.87 -0.61
CA ILE A 17 -7.22 -3.51 -0.97
C ILE A 17 -6.27 -3.35 0.22
N TRP A 18 -5.84 -4.47 0.80
CA TRP A 18 -4.87 -4.44 1.89
C TRP A 18 -3.46 -4.72 1.37
N ILE A 19 -2.60 -3.69 1.32
CA ILE A 19 -1.19 -3.83 0.89
C ILE A 19 -0.31 -3.86 2.14
N ASN A 20 -0.17 -5.04 2.73
CA ASN A 20 0.76 -5.26 3.84
C ASN A 20 1.91 -6.21 3.44
N ALA A 21 2.99 -6.13 4.22
CA ALA A 21 4.32 -6.71 4.13
C ALA A 21 4.40 -8.26 4.17
N ARG A 22 3.58 -8.95 3.37
CA ARG A 22 3.79 -10.36 3.03
C ARG A 22 4.77 -10.55 1.84
N TRP A 23 5.37 -9.46 1.37
CA TRP A 23 6.31 -9.37 0.25
C TRP A 23 7.74 -9.14 0.78
N ARG A 24 8.32 -10.13 1.46
CA ARG A 24 9.56 -9.91 2.22
C ARG A 24 10.83 -9.82 1.37
N TRP A 25 10.76 -10.04 0.04
CA TRP A 25 11.96 -10.13 -0.81
C TRP A 25 11.72 -9.79 -2.29
N MET A 26 11.26 -8.59 -2.66
CA MET A 26 11.23 -8.22 -4.08
C MET A 26 11.30 -6.71 -4.32
N LYS A 27 12.21 -6.28 -5.22
CA LYS A 27 12.43 -4.89 -5.65
C LYS A 27 11.75 -4.61 -7.00
N ASN A 28 11.27 -3.38 -7.17
CA ASN A 28 10.80 -2.66 -8.37
C ASN A 28 9.72 -3.33 -9.25
N ALA A 29 9.95 -4.53 -9.79
CA ALA A 29 9.01 -5.16 -10.73
C ALA A 29 7.66 -5.50 -10.07
N GLU A 30 7.69 -5.93 -8.80
CA GLU A 30 6.47 -6.26 -8.06
C GLU A 30 5.77 -5.05 -7.45
N SER A 31 6.48 -3.95 -7.22
CA SER A 31 5.86 -2.70 -6.78
C SER A 31 4.89 -2.18 -7.84
N LYS A 32 5.33 -2.22 -9.11
CA LYS A 32 4.47 -1.89 -10.24
C LYS A 32 3.32 -2.88 -10.35
N ALA A 33 3.58 -4.18 -10.27
CA ALA A 33 2.51 -5.19 -10.34
C ALA A 33 1.47 -5.03 -9.23
N ALA A 34 1.89 -4.67 -8.01
CA ALA A 34 0.97 -4.38 -6.90
C ALA A 34 0.17 -3.10 -7.15
N ALA A 35 0.79 -2.05 -7.71
CA ALA A 35 0.11 -0.81 -8.08
C ALA A 35 -0.86 -1.02 -9.26
N ASP A 36 -0.55 -1.91 -10.20
CA ASP A 36 -1.41 -2.24 -11.35
C ASP A 36 -2.72 -2.95 -10.92
N LEU A 37 -2.78 -3.47 -9.69
CA LEU A 37 -3.99 -4.04 -9.10
C LEU A 37 -4.91 -3.00 -8.45
N VAL A 38 -4.45 -1.75 -8.33
CA VAL A 38 -5.20 -0.66 -7.71
C VAL A 38 -5.99 0.09 -8.78
N GLU A 39 -7.26 0.34 -8.50
CA GLU A 39 -8.13 1.13 -9.35
C GLU A 39 -8.41 2.50 -8.72
N ASN A 40 -8.80 3.47 -9.57
CA ASN A 40 -9.23 4.78 -9.09
C ASN A 40 -10.48 4.63 -8.21
N GLY A 41 -10.50 5.28 -7.06
CA GLY A 41 -11.60 5.15 -6.09
C GLY A 41 -11.35 4.13 -4.97
N ASP A 42 -10.29 3.34 -5.05
CA ASP A 42 -10.02 2.30 -4.06
C ASP A 42 -9.60 2.84 -2.69
N SER A 43 -9.94 2.06 -1.66
CA SER A 43 -9.41 2.23 -0.30
C SER A 43 -8.26 1.25 -0.06
N ILE A 44 -7.12 1.78 0.34
CA ILE A 44 -5.85 1.05 0.44
C ILE A 44 -5.22 1.28 1.79
N ILE A 45 -4.78 0.21 2.46
CA ILE A 45 -3.91 0.32 3.63
C ILE A 45 -2.46 0.13 3.19
N LEU A 46 -1.60 1.10 3.52
CA LEU A 46 -0.15 1.08 3.32
C LEU A 46 0.54 1.02 4.69
N ASP A 47 1.16 -0.10 5.02
CA ASP A 47 1.99 -0.21 6.22
C ASP A 47 3.36 0.49 6.04
N SER A 48 4.15 0.51 7.10
CA SER A 48 5.54 0.94 7.11
C SER A 48 6.47 0.02 6.32
N GLY A 49 7.49 0.60 5.70
CA GLY A 49 8.58 -0.13 5.05
C GLY A 49 9.00 0.41 3.69
N SER A 50 10.25 0.15 3.31
CA SER A 50 10.84 0.66 2.05
C SER A 50 10.11 0.15 0.80
N THR A 51 9.58 -1.07 0.83
CA THR A 51 8.79 -1.61 -0.28
C THR A 51 7.44 -0.90 -0.42
N THR A 52 6.77 -0.60 0.69
CA THR A 52 5.49 0.12 0.66
C THR A 52 5.67 1.55 0.18
N ILE A 53 6.80 2.19 0.51
CA ILE A 53 7.17 3.51 -0.02
C ILE A 53 7.29 3.47 -1.55
N GLU A 54 7.93 2.43 -2.11
CA GLU A 54 8.02 2.30 -3.58
C GLU A 54 6.66 2.07 -4.23
N ILE A 55 5.75 1.34 -3.59
CA ILE A 55 4.37 1.19 -4.07
C ILE A 55 3.63 2.53 -4.01
N ALA A 56 3.73 3.25 -2.89
CA ALA A 56 3.11 4.57 -2.72
C ALA A 56 3.52 5.55 -3.83
N LYS A 57 4.79 5.52 -4.26
CA LYS A 57 5.28 6.34 -5.38
C LYS A 57 4.65 5.99 -6.72
N GLN A 58 4.27 4.72 -6.95
CA GLN A 58 3.56 4.32 -8.18
C GLN A 58 2.08 4.75 -8.15
N LEU A 59 1.51 4.99 -6.98
CA LEU A 59 0.10 5.35 -6.80
C LEU A 59 -0.18 6.85 -6.98
N VAL A 60 0.83 7.70 -7.19
CA VAL A 60 0.68 9.17 -7.22
C VAL A 60 -0.29 9.68 -8.30
N ASN A 61 -0.44 8.93 -9.41
CA ASN A 61 -1.32 9.29 -10.52
C ASN A 61 -2.73 8.72 -10.38
N HIS A 62 -2.98 7.85 -9.41
CA HIS A 62 -4.31 7.33 -9.14
C HIS A 62 -5.16 8.39 -8.47
N THR A 63 -6.42 8.45 -8.87
CA THR A 63 -7.38 9.46 -8.43
C THR A 63 -8.41 8.85 -7.49
N LYS A 64 -8.97 9.71 -6.63
CA LYS A 64 -10.01 9.39 -5.66
C LYS A 64 -9.65 8.22 -4.72
N LEU A 65 -8.36 7.96 -4.48
CA LEU A 65 -7.96 6.93 -3.54
C LEU A 65 -8.25 7.36 -2.10
N THR A 66 -8.47 6.39 -1.22
CA THR A 66 -8.41 6.57 0.23
C THR A 66 -7.25 5.75 0.77
N ILE A 67 -6.18 6.41 1.18
CA ILE A 67 -4.97 5.76 1.69
C ILE A 67 -4.96 5.83 3.20
N ILE A 68 -4.82 4.68 3.85
CA ILE A 68 -4.71 4.56 5.30
C ILE A 68 -3.29 4.09 5.61
N THR A 69 -2.51 4.84 6.37
CA THR A 69 -1.12 4.47 6.68
C THR A 69 -0.75 4.77 8.13
N ASN A 70 0.10 3.92 8.72
CA ASN A 70 0.77 4.19 9.98
C ASN A 70 2.14 4.88 9.79
N ASP A 71 2.58 5.08 8.54
CA ASP A 71 3.88 5.62 8.20
C ASP A 71 3.81 7.12 7.90
N LEU A 72 4.34 7.93 8.82
CA LEU A 72 4.41 9.39 8.67
C LEU A 72 5.28 9.83 7.49
N TYR A 73 6.27 9.04 7.09
CA TYR A 73 7.10 9.35 5.94
C TYR A 73 6.30 9.28 4.65
N ILE A 74 5.50 8.22 4.45
CA ILE A 74 4.60 8.09 3.30
C ILE A 74 3.61 9.27 3.30
N ALA A 75 2.97 9.53 4.43
CA ALA A 75 1.94 10.57 4.53
C ALA A 75 2.46 11.99 4.27
N SER A 76 3.72 12.28 4.60
CA SER A 76 4.31 13.62 4.47
C SER A 76 5.10 13.83 3.18
N THR A 77 5.66 12.77 2.60
CA THR A 77 6.64 12.89 1.50
C THR A 77 6.07 12.50 0.15
N VAL A 78 5.07 11.62 0.10
CA VAL A 78 4.47 11.17 -1.17
C VAL A 78 3.36 12.14 -1.58
N ALA A 79 3.59 12.83 -2.69
CA ALA A 79 2.62 13.75 -3.27
C ALA A 79 1.56 12.98 -4.08
N PHE A 80 0.56 12.44 -3.38
CA PHE A 80 -0.59 11.82 -4.03
C PHE A 80 -1.44 12.84 -4.79
N HIS A 81 -2.25 12.35 -5.74
CA HIS A 81 -3.17 13.19 -6.49
C HIS A 81 -4.07 14.03 -5.55
N PRO A 82 -4.43 15.29 -5.88
CA PRO A 82 -5.21 16.16 -5.01
C PRO A 82 -6.60 15.62 -4.59
N SER A 83 -7.15 14.68 -5.37
CA SER A 83 -8.42 14.01 -5.06
C SER A 83 -8.27 12.85 -4.06
N THR A 84 -7.05 12.45 -3.75
CA THR A 84 -6.74 11.30 -2.89
C THR A 84 -6.70 11.77 -1.44
N GLN A 85 -7.37 11.03 -0.57
CA GLN A 85 -7.36 11.29 0.87
C GLN A 85 -6.32 10.39 1.53
N VAL A 86 -5.52 10.97 2.42
CA VAL A 86 -4.54 10.23 3.21
C VAL A 86 -4.92 10.33 4.68
N MET A 87 -5.21 9.19 5.29
CA MET A 87 -5.51 9.04 6.70
C MET A 87 -4.31 8.41 7.40
N VAL A 88 -3.75 9.13 8.37
CA VAL A 88 -2.70 8.58 9.22
C VAL A 88 -3.33 7.93 10.44
N THR A 89 -3.09 6.64 10.63
CA THR A 89 -3.55 5.94 11.83
C THR A 89 -2.67 6.35 13.02
N GLY A 90 -3.28 6.94 14.05
CA GLY A 90 -2.63 7.12 15.35
C GLY A 90 -2.46 5.80 16.11
N GLY A 91 -1.71 5.80 17.20
CA GLY A 91 -1.58 4.62 18.06
C GLY A 91 -0.45 4.70 19.08
N MET A 92 -0.33 3.66 19.91
CA MET A 92 0.74 3.50 20.90
C MET A 92 1.59 2.28 20.56
N LYS A 93 2.92 2.43 20.58
CA LYS A 93 3.85 1.31 20.43
C LYS A 93 3.64 0.33 21.61
N ARG A 94 3.42 -0.95 21.31
CA ARG A 94 3.39 -2.00 22.34
C ARG A 94 4.76 -2.08 23.01
N LYS A 95 4.81 -1.99 24.35
CA LYS A 95 6.04 -2.23 25.12
C LYS A 95 6.44 -3.70 24.94
N THR A 96 7.68 -3.93 24.56
CA THR A 96 8.35 -5.24 24.51
C THR A 96 9.36 -5.31 25.63
#